data_AF-A0A960UN21-F1
#
_entry.id   AF-A0A960UN21-F1
#
_cell.length_a   1.000
_cell.length_b   1.000
_cell.length_c   1.000
_cell.angle_alpha   90.00
_cell.angle_beta   90.00
_cell.angle_gamma   90.00
#
_symmetry.space_group_name_H-M   'P 1'
#
loop_
_entity.id
_entity.type
_entity.pdbx_description
1 polymer ?
#
loop_
_entity_poly.entity_id
_entity_poly.type
_entity_poly.pdbx_seq_one_letter_code
_entity_poly.pdbx_strand_id
1 'polypeptide(L)'
;MTGATIVPVSILGAEETHLNLGTMEWTEKYLGAKVPIPVNLIPLPVQWKICFLKPVNMSAFGKKDARNVRFLEEAAEIVRMKIQHRINRELVNRGIFKFTLDG
;
A
#
# COMPACT_ATOMS: atom_id res chain seq x y z
N MET A 1 0.53 10.12 -25.17
CA MET A 1 0.75 8.98 -24.27
C MET A 1 2.01 8.28 -24.73
N THR A 2 2.88 7.93 -23.79
CA THR A 2 4.25 7.44 -24.06
C THR A 2 4.32 5.94 -24.31
N GLY A 3 3.22 5.19 -24.14
CA GLY A 3 3.22 3.72 -24.25
C GLY A 3 4.09 3.03 -23.19
N ALA A 4 4.49 3.77 -22.15
CA ALA A 4 5.42 3.29 -21.14
C ALA A 4 4.82 2.10 -20.36
N THR A 5 5.65 1.08 -20.13
CA THR A 5 5.28 -0.06 -19.30
C THR A 5 5.26 0.36 -17.83
N ILE A 6 4.22 -0.02 -17.11
CA ILE A 6 4.09 0.24 -15.68
C ILE A 6 4.43 -1.05 -14.92
N VAL A 7 5.34 -0.99 -13.96
CA VAL A 7 5.67 -2.12 -13.09
C VAL A 7 5.08 -1.86 -11.71
N PRO A 8 4.01 -2.57 -11.30
CA PRO A 8 3.47 -2.42 -9.95
C PRO A 8 4.46 -2.98 -8.93
N VAL A 9 4.57 -2.33 -7.78
CA VAL A 9 5.48 -2.72 -6.70
C VAL A 9 4.73 -2.73 -5.37
N SER A 10 4.95 -3.78 -4.57
CA SER A 10 4.51 -3.83 -3.17
C SER A 10 5.72 -3.75 -2.25
N ILE A 11 5.69 -2.86 -1.27
CA ILE A 11 6.77 -2.66 -0.29
C ILE A 11 6.23 -3.04 1.09
N LEU A 12 6.87 -3.99 1.76
CA LEU A 12 6.52 -4.42 3.12
C LEU A 12 7.61 -3.99 4.11
N GLY A 13 7.19 -3.67 5.33
CA GLY A 13 8.06 -3.22 6.43
C GLY A 13 8.14 -1.69 6.60
N ALA A 14 7.57 -0.90 5.68
CA ALA A 14 7.58 0.55 5.81
C ALA A 14 6.76 1.05 7.02
N GLU A 15 5.58 0.47 7.25
CA GLU A 15 4.70 0.89 8.36
C GLU A 15 5.17 0.36 9.72
N GLU A 16 5.77 -0.82 9.75
CA GLU A 16 6.33 -1.41 10.98
C GLU A 16 7.51 -0.60 11.54
N THR A 17 8.15 0.25 10.71
CA THR A 17 9.22 1.17 11.12
C THR A 17 8.68 2.33 11.99
N HIS A 18 7.44 2.76 11.75
CA HIS A 18 6.77 3.86 12.44
C HIS A 18 5.40 3.39 12.94
N LEU A 19 5.40 2.51 13.95
CA LEU A 19 4.19 2.11 14.64
C LEU A 19 3.53 3.36 15.27
N ASN A 20 2.34 3.70 14.80
CA ASN A 20 1.50 4.71 15.41
C ASN A 20 0.35 3.98 16.12
N LEU A 21 0.46 3.76 17.44
CA LEU A 21 -0.55 3.01 18.21
C LEU A 21 -1.87 3.79 18.37
N GLY A 22 -1.85 5.09 18.14
CA GLY A 22 -3.02 5.97 18.24
C GLY A 22 -2.65 7.40 18.62
N THR A 23 -3.66 8.25 18.76
CA THR A 23 -3.51 9.65 19.19
C THR A 23 -4.18 9.86 20.54
N MET A 24 -3.59 10.68 21.41
CA MET A 24 -4.20 11.04 22.69
C MET A 24 -5.32 12.08 22.50
N GLU A 25 -6.58 11.69 22.62
CA GLU A 25 -7.71 12.61 22.42
C GLU A 25 -7.75 13.76 23.44
N TRP A 26 -7.28 13.53 24.67
CA TRP A 26 -7.26 14.56 25.71
C TRP A 26 -6.30 15.73 25.40
N THR A 27 -5.32 15.52 24.52
CA THR A 27 -4.35 16.57 24.13
C THR A 27 -4.97 17.62 23.21
N GLU A 28 -6.04 17.29 22.49
CA GLU A 28 -6.74 18.21 21.60
C GLU A 28 -7.34 19.41 22.37
N LYS A 29 -7.82 19.18 23.60
CA LYS A 29 -8.40 20.22 24.45
C LYS A 29 -7.35 21.20 25.02
N TYR A 30 -6.11 20.77 25.20
CA TYR A 30 -5.06 21.57 25.85
C TYR A 30 -4.02 22.13 24.88
N LEU A 31 -3.76 21.42 23.76
CA LEU A 31 -2.75 21.77 22.76
C LEU A 31 -3.34 22.12 21.40
N GLY A 32 -4.67 22.00 21.23
CA GLY A 32 -5.35 22.29 19.96
C GLY A 32 -5.08 21.28 18.84
N ALA A 33 -4.39 20.17 19.16
CA ALA A 33 -4.05 19.13 18.22
C ALA A 33 -4.00 17.76 18.91
N LYS A 34 -4.34 16.72 18.17
CA LYS A 34 -4.18 15.32 18.60
C LYS A 34 -2.70 14.95 18.55
N VAL A 35 -2.09 14.82 19.72
CA VAL A 35 -0.69 14.39 19.83
C VAL A 35 -0.62 12.86 19.62
N PRO A 36 0.18 12.38 18.65
CA PRO A 36 0.39 10.94 18.46
C PRO A 36 1.10 10.35 19.67
N ILE A 37 0.77 9.11 20.06
CA ILE A 37 1.48 8.37 21.10
C ILE A 37 2.70 7.70 20.43
N PRO A 38 3.93 8.21 20.65
CA PRO A 38 5.11 7.55 20.09
C PRO A 38 5.35 6.23 20.83
N VAL A 39 5.25 5.12 20.11
CA VAL A 39 5.59 3.78 20.62
C VAL A 39 7.11 3.61 20.68
N ASN A 40 7.80 4.26 19.75
CA ASN A 40 9.22 4.09 19.51
C ASN A 40 9.88 5.44 19.23
N LEU A 41 10.79 5.86 20.10
CA LEU A 41 11.64 7.05 19.91
C LEU A 41 12.72 6.82 18.84
N ILE A 42 13.01 5.55 18.53
CA ILE A 42 13.97 5.08 17.54
C ILE A 42 13.24 4.08 16.65
N PRO A 43 13.41 4.13 15.31
CA PRO A 43 12.76 3.18 14.41
C PRO A 43 13.09 1.73 14.80
N LEU A 44 12.07 0.87 14.86
CA LEU A 44 12.31 -0.55 15.14
C LEU A 44 13.05 -1.20 13.95
N PRO A 45 13.94 -2.16 14.21
CA PRO A 45 14.52 -2.97 13.15
C PRO A 45 13.40 -3.76 12.46
N VAL A 46 13.30 -3.59 11.15
CA VAL A 46 12.26 -4.20 10.32
C VAL A 46 12.86 -4.92 9.13
N GLN A 47 12.29 -6.08 8.79
CA GLN A 47 12.63 -6.79 7.58
C GLN A 47 11.90 -6.19 6.37
N TRP A 48 12.64 -5.45 5.55
CA TRP A 48 12.12 -4.90 4.31
C TRP A 48 11.96 -5.97 3.25
N LYS A 49 10.86 -5.91 2.49
CA LYS A 49 10.68 -6.73 1.29
C LYS A 49 10.03 -5.93 0.18
N ILE A 50 10.71 -5.86 -0.96
CA ILE A 50 10.22 -5.20 -2.18
C ILE A 50 9.86 -6.30 -3.17
N CYS A 51 8.60 -6.34 -3.60
CA CYS A 51 8.16 -7.28 -4.63
C CYS A 51 7.73 -6.52 -5.88
N PHE A 52 8.38 -6.83 -7.00
CA PHE A 52 7.94 -6.39 -8.32
C PHE A 52 6.87 -7.34 -8.85
N LEU A 53 5.76 -6.80 -9.34
CA LEU A 53 4.67 -7.56 -9.94
C LEU A 53 4.82 -7.61 -11.46
N LYS A 54 3.98 -8.43 -12.10
CA LYS A 54 3.94 -8.55 -13.56
C LYS A 54 3.73 -7.16 -14.20
N PRO A 55 4.58 -6.75 -15.15
CA PRO A 55 4.43 -5.46 -15.83
C PRO A 55 3.11 -5.34 -16.58
N VAL A 56 2.56 -4.14 -16.58
CA VAL A 56 1.37 -3.75 -17.34
C VAL A 56 1.84 -2.98 -18.57
N ASN A 57 1.67 -3.60 -19.73
CA ASN A 57 2.00 -2.97 -20.99
C ASN A 57 0.86 -2.00 -21.38
N MET A 58 1.22 -0.74 -21.65
CA MET A 58 0.28 0.31 -22.02
C MET A 58 0.15 0.50 -23.53
N SER A 59 0.86 -0.30 -24.35
CA SER A 59 0.85 -0.21 -25.82
C SER A 59 -0.53 -0.50 -26.42
N ALA A 60 -1.39 -1.22 -25.70
CA ALA A 60 -2.74 -1.54 -26.12
C ALA A 60 -3.74 -0.38 -25.91
N PHE A 61 -3.37 0.67 -25.19
CA PHE A 61 -4.27 1.80 -24.87
C PHE A 61 -3.89 3.06 -25.65
N GLY A 62 -4.91 3.69 -26.23
CA GLY A 62 -4.79 4.89 -27.03
C GLY A 62 -5.15 6.18 -26.29
N LYS A 63 -5.00 7.31 -27.00
CA LYS A 63 -5.35 8.65 -26.47
C LYS A 63 -6.82 8.77 -26.02
N LYS A 64 -7.71 7.97 -26.60
CA LYS A 64 -9.14 7.95 -26.22
C LYS A 64 -9.34 7.33 -24.84
N ASP A 65 -8.64 6.23 -24.56
CA ASP A 65 -8.72 5.52 -23.29
C ASP A 65 -8.21 6.37 -22.12
N ALA A 66 -7.14 7.14 -22.33
CA ALA A 66 -6.64 8.07 -21.31
C ALA A 66 -7.54 9.28 -21.03
N ARG A 67 -8.58 9.53 -21.83
CA ARG A 67 -9.59 10.56 -21.55
C ARG A 67 -10.83 9.98 -20.90
N ASN A 68 -10.94 8.65 -20.81
CA ASN A 68 -12.06 7.98 -20.17
C ASN A 68 -11.73 7.76 -18.69
N VAL A 69 -12.23 8.65 -17.83
CA VAL A 69 -11.99 8.61 -16.38
C VAL A 69 -12.43 7.28 -15.78
N ARG A 70 -13.61 6.80 -16.14
CA ARG A 70 -14.14 5.51 -15.63
C ARG A 70 -13.21 4.35 -15.96
N PHE A 71 -12.72 4.29 -17.20
CA PHE A 71 -11.74 3.27 -17.61
C PHE A 71 -10.45 3.35 -16.78
N LEU A 72 -9.94 4.56 -16.53
CA LEU A 72 -8.73 4.76 -15.73
C LEU A 72 -8.92 4.32 -14.27
N GLU A 73 -10.07 4.62 -13.68
CA GLU A 73 -10.43 4.19 -12.32
C GLU A 73 -10.50 2.66 -12.24
N GLU A 74 -11.18 2.00 -13.18
CA GLU A 74 -11.27 0.55 -13.25
C GLU A 74 -9.87 -0.09 -13.45
N ALA A 75 -9.02 0.49 -14.29
CA ALA A 75 -7.66 0.01 -14.50
C ALA A 75 -6.79 0.18 -13.24
N ALA A 76 -6.90 1.32 -12.55
CA ALA A 76 -6.20 1.58 -11.30
C ALA A 76 -6.66 0.62 -10.19
N GLU A 77 -7.96 0.34 -10.11
CA GLU A 77 -8.55 -0.63 -9.18
C GLU A 77 -7.94 -2.02 -9.36
N ILE A 78 -7.85 -2.49 -10.60
CA ILE A 78 -7.27 -3.80 -10.91
C ILE A 78 -5.79 -3.87 -10.48
N VAL A 79 -5.01 -2.81 -10.72
CA VAL A 79 -3.61 -2.75 -10.29
C VAL A 79 -3.52 -2.73 -8.75
N ARG A 80 -4.39 -1.97 -8.08
CA ARG A 80 -4.45 -1.91 -6.62
C ARG A 80 -4.75 -3.28 -6.02
N MET A 81 -5.74 -3.99 -6.55
CA MET A 81 -6.11 -5.33 -6.08
C MET A 81 -4.97 -6.33 -6.24
N LYS A 82 -4.18 -6.25 -7.32
CA LYS A 82 -2.98 -7.10 -7.49
C LYS A 82 -1.91 -6.81 -6.44
N ILE A 83 -1.65 -5.54 -6.16
CA ILE A 83 -0.70 -5.11 -5.12
C ILE A 83 -1.20 -5.60 -3.75
N GLN A 84 -2.48 -5.40 -3.43
CA GLN A 84 -3.07 -5.81 -2.15
C GLN A 84 -3.01 -7.32 -1.97
N HIS A 85 -3.34 -8.10 -3.00
CA HIS A 85 -3.23 -9.56 -2.97
C HIS A 85 -1.78 -10.00 -2.72
N ARG A 86 -0.80 -9.33 -3.34
CA ARG A 86 0.63 -9.60 -3.12
C ARG A 86 1.04 -9.31 -1.67
N ILE A 87 0.60 -8.18 -1.12
CA ILE A 87 0.85 -7.80 0.29
C ILE A 87 0.26 -8.85 1.23
N ASN A 88 -1.03 -9.18 1.08
CA ASN A 88 -1.72 -10.16 1.91
C ASN A 88 -0.99 -11.51 1.91
N ARG A 89 -0.60 -12.00 0.73
CA ARG A 89 0.18 -13.25 0.61
C ARG A 89 1.51 -13.19 1.36
N GLU A 90 2.21 -12.06 1.29
CA GLU A 90 3.47 -11.88 2.01
C GLU A 90 3.30 -11.76 3.52
N LEU A 91 2.22 -11.11 3.98
CA LEU A 91 1.90 -11.03 5.41
C LEU A 91 1.54 -12.41 6.00
N VAL A 92 0.84 -13.25 5.24
CA VAL A 92 0.59 -14.66 5.60
C VAL A 92 1.90 -15.45 5.66
N ASN A 93 2.78 -15.28 4.66
CA ASN A 93 4.10 -15.94 4.65
C ASN A 93 4.99 -15.54 5.85
N ARG A 94 4.84 -14.30 6.36
CA ARG A 94 5.52 -13.82 7.57
C ARG A 94 4.92 -14.36 8.87
N GLY A 95 3.76 -15.03 8.81
CA GLY A 95 3.03 -15.51 9.98
C GLY A 95 2.30 -14.41 10.76
N ILE A 96 2.21 -13.19 10.22
CA ILE A 96 1.55 -12.04 10.87
C ILE A 96 0.02 -12.20 10.81
N PHE A 97 -0.50 -12.73 9.71
CA PHE A 97 -1.92 -13.05 9.55
C PHE A 97 -2.11 -14.56 9.44
N LYS A 98 -2.93 -15.14 10.33
CA LYS A 98 -3.44 -16.53 10.27
C LYS A 98 -4.94 -16.54 9.96
N PHE A 99 -5.36 -15.93 8.86
CA PHE A 99 -6.69 -16.19 8.30
C PHE A 99 -6.56 -17.05 7.05
N THR A 100 -7.48 -18.00 6.95
CA THR A 100 -7.53 -19.08 5.98
C THR A 100 -7.47 -18.52 4.55
N LEU A 101 -6.62 -19.10 3.73
CA LEU A 101 -6.65 -18.94 2.28
C LEU A 101 -7.82 -19.77 1.72
N ASP A 102 -9.05 -19.52 2.17
CA ASP A 102 -10.25 -20.18 1.66
C ASP A 102 -11.33 -19.13 1.43
N GLY A 103 -11.61 -18.85 0.14
CA GLY A 103 -12.64 -17.92 -0.33
C GLY A 103 -12.24 -17.18 -1.60
#